data_AF-A0A445AY05-F1
#
_entry.id   AF-A0A445AY05-F1
#
_cell.length_a   1.000
_cell.length_b   1.000
_cell.length_c   1.000
_cell.angle_alpha   90.00
_cell.angle_beta   90.00
_cell.angle_gamma   90.00
#
_symmetry.space_group_name_H-M   'P 1'
#
loop_
_entity.id
_entity.type
_entity.pdbx_description
1 polymer ?
#
loop_
_entity_poly.entity_id
_entity_poly.type
_entity_poly.pdbx_seq_one_letter_code
_entity_poly.pdbx_strand_id
1 'polypeptide(L)'
;MEETKAVTLKPIEATPSTFKDYGQVIEASPDGDEFGPHDAQFYIMHIENRPLKFSNITHHASVTQCLGSIGGHAWYLGVAKPSIVESDELKDNTGKKIVQSRCGHSYAPPAIDDVQILLALYLKKMQWTSTIWN
;
A
#
# COMPACT_ATOMS: atom_id res chain seq x y z
N MET A 1 9.61 -29.42 5.72
CA MET A 1 8.85 -28.29 5.16
C MET A 1 8.48 -27.41 6.33
N GLU A 2 8.96 -26.17 6.34
CA GLU A 2 8.61 -25.21 7.39
C GLU A 2 7.13 -24.87 7.27
N GLU A 3 6.38 -25.04 8.35
CA GLU A 3 4.93 -24.85 8.36
C GLU A 3 4.63 -23.34 8.25
N THR A 4 3.93 -22.92 7.20
CA THR A 4 3.59 -21.52 6.99
C THR A 4 2.46 -21.11 7.94
N LYS A 5 2.79 -20.31 8.95
CA LYS A 5 1.81 -19.79 9.92
C LYS A 5 0.95 -18.71 9.27
N ALA A 6 -0.36 -18.93 9.22
CA ALA A 6 -1.31 -17.89 8.83
C ALA A 6 -1.67 -17.02 10.04
N VAL A 7 -1.73 -15.71 9.85
CA VAL A 7 -2.19 -14.74 10.85
C VAL A 7 -3.44 -14.04 10.33
N THR A 8 -4.46 -13.92 11.19
CA THR A 8 -5.68 -13.18 10.87
C THR A 8 -5.56 -11.76 11.39
N LEU A 9 -5.64 -10.78 10.49
CA LEU A 9 -5.62 -9.37 10.81
C LEU A 9 -7.04 -8.80 10.79
N LYS A 10 -7.36 -7.93 11.76
CA LYS A 10 -8.64 -7.22 11.77
C LYS A 10 -8.51 -5.94 10.93
N PRO A 11 -9.42 -5.71 9.97
CA PRO A 11 -9.42 -4.47 9.20
C PRO A 11 -9.80 -3.28 10.09
N ILE A 12 -9.16 -2.13 9.84
CA ILE A 12 -9.58 -0.83 10.36
C ILE A 12 -10.12 0.02 9.21
N GLU A 13 -11.00 0.97 9.50
CA GLU A 13 -11.54 1.84 8.45
C GLU A 13 -10.42 2.72 7.86
N ALA A 14 -10.42 2.86 6.52
CA ALA A 14 -9.61 3.84 5.82
C ALA A 14 -10.19 5.26 6.04
N THR A 15 -9.48 6.06 6.82
CA THR A 15 -9.75 7.47 7.09
C THR A 15 -8.45 8.26 6.88
N PRO A 16 -8.52 9.59 6.72
CA PRO A 16 -7.30 10.40 6.62
C PRO A 16 -6.33 10.17 7.79
N SER A 17 -6.84 9.99 9.02
CA SER A 17 -6.00 9.79 10.20
C SER A 17 -5.38 8.40 10.27
N THR A 18 -6.10 7.35 9.86
CA THR A 18 -5.62 5.97 9.85
C THR A 18 -4.71 5.67 8.66
N PHE A 19 -4.77 6.48 7.59
CA PHE A 19 -3.97 6.27 6.38
C PHE A 19 -2.79 7.23 6.19
N LYS A 20 -2.66 8.29 7.00
CA LYS A 20 -1.65 9.36 6.86
C LYS A 20 -0.19 8.87 6.73
N ASP A 21 0.14 7.75 7.37
CA ASP A 21 1.51 7.20 7.38
C ASP A 21 1.83 6.44 6.08
N TYR A 22 0.81 6.19 5.24
CA TYR A 22 0.89 5.43 4.01
C TYR A 22 0.59 6.28 2.77
N GLY A 23 -0.26 7.30 2.95
CA GLY A 23 -0.66 8.19 1.88
C GLY A 23 -1.91 9.00 2.23
N GLN A 24 -2.79 9.16 1.25
CA GLN A 24 -3.98 9.99 1.31
C GLN A 24 -5.23 9.18 0.97
N VAL A 25 -6.31 9.42 1.73
CA VAL A 25 -7.67 9.04 1.36
C VAL A 25 -8.27 10.19 0.56
N ILE A 26 -8.76 9.89 -0.65
CA ILE A 26 -9.43 10.83 -1.53
C ILE A 26 -10.91 10.51 -1.51
N GLU A 27 -11.73 11.50 -1.18
CA GLU A 27 -13.18 11.40 -1.10
C GLU A 27 -13.83 12.13 -2.28
N ALA A 28 -15.10 11.85 -2.53
CA ALA A 28 -15.83 12.53 -3.58
C ALA A 28 -15.94 14.03 -3.27
N SER A 29 -15.52 14.87 -4.22
CA SER A 29 -15.71 16.31 -4.20
C SER A 29 -16.76 16.72 -5.24
N PRO A 30 -17.37 17.92 -5.11
CA PRO A 30 -18.14 18.52 -6.18
C PRO A 30 -17.29 18.67 -7.47
N ASP A 31 -17.96 18.64 -8.61
CA ASP A 31 -17.35 18.89 -9.92
C ASP A 31 -16.90 20.35 -10.06
N GLY A 32 -15.83 20.61 -10.82
CA GLY A 32 -15.40 21.98 -11.16
C GLY A 32 -13.90 22.29 -11.09
N ASP A 33 -13.04 21.33 -10.78
CA ASP A 33 -11.58 21.53 -10.83
C ASP A 33 -11.04 21.30 -12.24
N GLU A 34 -10.12 22.17 -12.68
CA GLU A 34 -9.45 22.02 -13.98
C GLU A 34 -8.39 20.91 -13.92
N PHE A 35 -8.45 20.02 -14.92
CA PHE A 35 -7.41 19.04 -15.20
C PHE A 35 -6.05 19.73 -15.41
N GLY A 36 -5.04 19.34 -14.63
CA GLY A 36 -3.69 19.88 -14.67
C GLY A 36 -2.63 18.89 -15.16
N PRO A 37 -1.37 19.32 -15.37
CA PRO A 37 -0.28 18.46 -15.86
C PRO A 37 0.09 17.29 -14.93
N HIS A 38 -0.57 17.16 -13.78
CA HIS A 38 -0.39 16.09 -12.79
C HIS A 38 -1.55 15.09 -12.77
N ASP A 39 -2.50 15.17 -13.71
CA ASP A 39 -3.63 14.25 -13.74
C ASP A 39 -3.18 12.81 -14.00
N ALA A 40 -3.70 11.90 -13.19
CA ALA A 40 -3.32 10.51 -13.22
C ALA A 40 -3.93 9.77 -14.41
N GLN A 41 -3.12 8.95 -15.08
CA GLN A 41 -3.65 7.91 -15.97
C GLN A 41 -4.27 6.81 -15.11
N PHE A 42 -5.58 6.62 -15.23
CA PHE A 42 -6.28 5.51 -14.59
C PHE A 42 -6.31 4.30 -15.54
N TYR A 43 -5.90 3.14 -15.05
CA TYR A 43 -6.26 1.88 -15.67
C TYR A 43 -7.35 1.20 -14.84
N ILE A 44 -8.29 0.55 -15.52
CA ILE A 44 -9.39 -0.17 -14.85
C ILE A 44 -8.94 -1.61 -14.66
N MET A 45 -8.85 -2.05 -13.41
CA MET A 45 -8.59 -3.46 -13.08
C MET A 45 -9.91 -4.17 -12.80
N HIS A 46 -10.13 -5.31 -13.44
CA HIS A 46 -11.24 -6.20 -13.12
C HIS A 46 -10.77 -7.23 -12.09
N ILE A 47 -11.27 -7.13 -10.85
CA ILE A 47 -10.91 -8.05 -9.74
C ILE A 47 -12.18 -8.76 -9.27
N GLU A 48 -12.27 -10.06 -9.54
CA GLU A 48 -13.36 -10.92 -9.05
C GLU A 48 -12.80 -12.09 -8.25
N ASN A 49 -13.56 -12.55 -7.25
CA ASN A 49 -13.31 -13.81 -6.53
C ASN A 49 -11.90 -13.96 -5.92
N ARG A 50 -11.27 -12.85 -5.52
CA ARG A 50 -9.99 -12.90 -4.81
C ARG A 50 -10.21 -13.29 -3.34
N PRO A 51 -9.53 -14.32 -2.83
CA PRO A 51 -9.61 -14.66 -1.41
C PRO A 51 -8.99 -13.54 -0.57
N LEU A 52 -9.54 -13.30 0.62
CA LEU A 52 -8.96 -12.40 1.63
C LEU A 52 -7.77 -13.05 2.36
N LYS A 53 -6.79 -13.54 1.57
CA LYS A 53 -5.57 -14.21 2.02
C LYS A 53 -4.46 -13.95 1.00
N PHE A 54 -3.31 -13.51 1.49
CA PHE A 54 -2.11 -13.31 0.67
C PHE A 54 -0.86 -13.71 1.46
N SER A 55 0.23 -13.97 0.75
CA SER A 55 1.56 -14.26 1.31
C SER A 55 2.65 -13.33 0.78
N ASN A 56 2.29 -12.47 -0.20
CA ASN A 56 3.20 -11.55 -0.87
C ASN A 56 2.61 -10.15 -0.79
N ILE A 57 3.48 -9.15 -0.64
CA ILE A 57 3.15 -7.73 -0.67
C ILE A 57 4.19 -7.03 -1.56
N THR A 58 3.79 -6.01 -2.31
CA THR A 58 4.59 -5.39 -3.37
C THR A 58 5.04 -3.99 -2.95
N HIS A 59 6.23 -3.59 -3.37
CA HIS A 59 6.77 -2.26 -3.13
C HIS A 59 7.14 -1.60 -4.47
N HIS A 60 6.67 -0.36 -4.65
CA HIS A 60 6.79 0.40 -5.90
C HIS A 60 7.65 1.66 -5.73
N ALA A 61 8.94 1.48 -5.41
CA ALA A 61 9.87 2.55 -4.99
C ALA A 61 9.86 3.86 -5.81
N SER A 62 9.54 3.80 -7.10
CA SER A 62 9.68 4.93 -8.02
C SER A 62 8.36 5.60 -8.43
N VAL A 63 7.21 5.08 -8.01
CA VAL A 63 5.90 5.60 -8.45
C VAL A 63 4.87 5.58 -7.32
N THR A 64 4.00 6.59 -7.27
CA THR A 64 2.80 6.53 -6.44
C THR A 64 1.72 5.71 -7.15
N GLN A 65 0.84 5.07 -6.38
CA GLN A 65 -0.30 4.36 -6.93
C GLN A 65 -1.59 4.83 -6.26
N CYS A 66 -2.67 4.88 -7.05
CA CYS A 66 -4.01 5.26 -6.61
C CYS A 66 -4.99 4.18 -7.04
N LEU A 67 -5.78 3.66 -6.10
CA LEU A 67 -6.85 2.69 -6.37
C LEU A 67 -8.18 3.20 -5.79
N GLY A 68 -9.25 2.79 -6.44
CA GLY A 68 -10.62 3.00 -5.98
C GLY A 68 -11.56 1.99 -6.60
N SER A 69 -12.71 1.79 -5.95
CA SER A 69 -13.75 0.90 -6.43
C SER A 69 -14.69 1.63 -7.39
N ILE A 70 -14.81 1.12 -8.62
CA ILE A 70 -15.84 1.55 -9.55
C ILE A 70 -17.19 1.02 -9.04
N GLY A 71 -18.17 1.91 -8.84
CA GLY A 71 -19.45 1.57 -8.23
C GLY A 71 -19.49 1.67 -6.70
N GLY A 72 -18.37 2.02 -6.06
CA GLY A 72 -18.33 2.30 -4.62
C GLY A 72 -18.51 1.05 -3.74
N HIS A 73 -18.12 -0.12 -4.23
CA HIS A 73 -18.14 -1.33 -3.41
C HIS A 73 -17.03 -1.28 -2.35
N ALA A 74 -17.32 -1.81 -1.16
CA ALA A 74 -16.32 -1.94 -0.12
C ALA A 74 -15.16 -2.85 -0.58
N TRP A 75 -13.93 -2.45 -0.25
CA TRP A 75 -12.72 -3.17 -0.63
C TRP A 75 -11.66 -3.09 0.47
N TYR A 76 -10.73 -4.05 0.45
CA TYR A 76 -9.66 -4.16 1.45
C TYR A 76 -8.30 -3.90 0.83
N LEU A 77 -7.41 -3.26 1.58
CA LEU A 77 -6.02 -3.03 1.21
C LEU A 77 -5.10 -3.43 2.37
N GLY A 78 -4.13 -4.29 2.11
CA GLY A 78 -3.03 -4.53 3.04
C GLY A 78 -1.92 -3.53 2.80
N VAL A 79 -1.41 -2.89 3.84
CA VAL A 79 -0.29 -1.94 3.74
C VAL A 79 0.74 -2.17 4.83
N ALA A 80 2.00 -1.83 4.54
CA ALA A 80 3.04 -1.69 5.56
C ALA A 80 3.92 -0.46 5.29
N LYS A 81 4.55 0.05 6.35
CA LYS A 81 5.35 1.27 6.31
C LYS A 81 6.55 1.14 5.36
N PRO A 82 6.98 2.26 4.75
CA PRO A 82 8.13 2.27 3.87
C PRO A 82 9.41 1.84 4.58
N SER A 83 10.30 1.19 3.85
CA SER A 83 11.53 0.62 4.39
C SER A 83 12.70 0.61 3.39
N ILE A 84 12.71 1.57 2.47
CA ILE A 84 13.88 1.84 1.62
C ILE A 84 15.04 2.26 2.52
N VAL A 85 16.21 1.68 2.26
CA VAL A 85 17.44 1.94 3.01
C VAL A 85 18.45 2.61 2.10
N GLU A 86 18.98 3.74 2.55
CA GLU A 86 20.03 4.47 1.84
C GLU A 86 21.38 3.76 2.01
N SER A 87 22.24 3.91 0.99
CA SER A 87 23.54 3.23 0.89
C SER A 87 24.45 3.44 2.11
N ASP A 88 24.32 4.59 2.77
CA ASP A 88 25.18 5.01 3.89
C ASP A 88 24.69 4.47 5.25
N GLU A 89 23.48 3.89 5.31
CA GLU A 89 22.83 3.40 6.53
C GLU A 89 22.96 1.89 6.76
N LEU A 90 23.76 1.20 5.93
CA LEU A 90 24.05 -0.25 6.06
C LEU A 90 24.73 -0.67 7.39
N LYS A 91 24.90 0.27 8.33
CA LYS A 91 25.47 0.06 9.67
C LYS A 91 24.45 0.17 10.80
N ASP A 92 23.15 0.15 10.52
CA ASP A 92 22.18 0.15 11.62
C ASP A 92 22.01 -1.26 12.22
N ASN A 93 22.17 -1.33 13.53
CA ASN A 93 22.36 -2.54 14.33
C ASN A 93 21.02 -3.30 14.57
N THR A 94 20.04 -3.10 13.68
CA THR A 94 18.62 -3.45 13.88
C THR A 94 18.30 -4.92 13.58
N GLY A 95 19.25 -5.71 13.09
CA GLY A 95 19.06 -7.14 12.80
C GLY A 95 18.06 -7.46 11.68
N LYS A 96 17.50 -6.45 11.01
CA LYS A 96 16.58 -6.62 9.88
C LYS A 96 17.36 -7.02 8.62
N LYS A 97 16.90 -8.05 7.93
CA LYS A 97 17.50 -8.53 6.68
C LYS A 97 17.28 -7.50 5.57
N ILE A 98 18.33 -6.81 5.17
CA ILE A 98 18.31 -5.92 3.99
C ILE A 98 18.33 -6.76 2.71
N VAL A 99 17.47 -6.39 1.77
CA VAL A 99 17.33 -7.03 0.46
C VAL A 99 17.58 -5.99 -0.63
N GLN A 100 18.40 -6.34 -1.61
CA GLN A 100 18.62 -5.51 -2.78
C GLN A 100 17.58 -5.83 -3.86
N SER A 101 16.87 -4.80 -4.31
CA SER A 101 15.90 -4.90 -5.40
C SER A 101 16.58 -5.03 -6.75
N ARG A 102 15.87 -5.61 -7.73
CA ARG A 102 16.32 -5.68 -9.13
C ARG A 102 16.49 -4.31 -9.78
N CYS A 103 15.78 -3.29 -9.29
CA CYS A 103 15.89 -1.92 -9.77
C CYS A 103 16.89 -1.06 -8.96
N GLY A 104 17.77 -1.68 -8.18
CA GLY A 104 18.96 -1.02 -7.62
C GLY A 104 18.80 -0.36 -6.24
N HIS A 105 17.58 -0.30 -5.69
CA HIS A 105 17.38 0.18 -4.32
C HIS A 105 17.44 -0.96 -3.29
N SER A 106 17.84 -0.64 -2.07
CA SER A 106 17.85 -1.56 -0.93
C SER A 106 16.60 -1.34 -0.07
N TYR A 107 16.07 -2.39 0.53
CA TYR A 107 14.92 -2.30 1.44
C TYR A 107 14.93 -3.40 2.50
N ALA A 108 14.18 -3.21 3.58
CA ALA A 108 13.88 -4.26 4.55
C ALA A 108 12.43 -4.75 4.38
N PRO A 109 12.15 -6.03 4.07
CA PRO A 109 10.77 -6.53 4.03
C PRO A 109 10.04 -6.26 5.36
N PRO A 110 8.73 -5.93 5.33
CA PRO A 110 7.97 -5.70 6.56
C PRO A 110 7.83 -7.00 7.34
N ALA A 111 7.82 -6.91 8.68
CA ALA A 111 7.39 -8.04 9.49
C ALA A 111 5.88 -8.25 9.34
N ILE A 112 5.38 -9.46 9.64
CA ILE A 112 3.94 -9.75 9.59
C ILE A 112 3.16 -8.79 10.50
N ASP A 113 3.73 -8.45 11.66
CA ASP A 113 3.12 -7.56 12.64
C ASP A 113 3.11 -6.08 12.20
N ASP A 114 3.90 -5.72 11.18
CA ASP A 114 3.92 -4.37 10.60
C ASP A 114 2.82 -4.16 9.54
N VAL A 115 2.10 -5.23 9.16
CA VAL A 115 1.03 -5.19 8.15
C VAL A 115 -0.29 -4.75 8.77
N GLN A 116 -0.89 -3.71 8.20
CA GLN A 116 -2.22 -3.22 8.56
C GLN A 116 -3.21 -3.52 7.43
N ILE A 117 -4.40 -4.02 7.77
CA ILE A 117 -5.50 -4.13 6.81
C ILE A 117 -6.42 -2.93 6.96
N LEU A 118 -6.69 -2.27 5.83
CA LEU A 118 -7.60 -1.14 5.71
C LEU A 118 -8.85 -1.55 4.94
N LEU A 119 -10.00 -1.13 5.43
CA LEU A 119 -11.30 -1.27 4.77
C LEU A 119 -11.70 0.10 4.21
N ALA A 120 -11.76 0.21 2.89
CA ALA A 120 -12.28 1.36 2.20
C ALA A 120 -13.76 1.13 1.87
N LEU A 121 -14.59 2.11 2.23
CA LEU A 121 -16.05 2.07 2.04
C LEU A 121 -16.45 3.06 0.95
N TYR A 122 -17.48 2.72 0.18
CA TYR A 122 -18.12 3.62 -0.79
C TYR A 122 -17.12 4.17 -1.83
N LEU A 123 -17.23 5.45 -2.16
CA LEU A 123 -16.44 6.14 -3.19
C LEU A 123 -15.03 6.55 -2.71
N LYS A 124 -14.52 5.99 -1.61
CA LYS A 124 -13.17 6.27 -1.13
C LYS A 124 -12.14 5.71 -2.10
N LYS A 125 -11.25 6.58 -2.58
CA LYS A 125 -10.02 6.25 -3.28
C LYS A 125 -8.85 6.35 -2.30
N MET A 126 -7.84 5.53 -2.47
CA MET A 126 -6.62 5.57 -1.67
C MET A 126 -5.43 5.77 -2.60
N GLN A 127 -4.64 6.80 -2.34
CA GLN A 127 -3.39 7.08 -3.02
C GLN A 127 -2.24 6.93 -2.03
N TRP A 128 -1.21 6.19 -2.38
CA TRP A 128 -0.05 5.99 -1.51
C TRP A 128 1.27 6.38 -2.16
N THR A 129 2.22 6.68 -1.28
CA THR A 129 3.57 7.08 -1.67
C THR A 129 4.31 5.91 -2.31
N SER A 130 5.33 6.21 -3.11
CA SER A 130 6.13 5.20 -3.78
C SER A 130 6.90 4.28 -2.84
N THR A 131 6.94 4.64 -1.56
CA THR A 131 7.81 3.98 -0.59
C THR A 131 7.10 2.89 0.19
N ILE A 132 5.76 2.77 0.15
CA ILE A 132 5.03 1.80 0.97
C ILE A 132 4.89 0.41 0.33
N TRP A 133 4.57 -0.58 1.16
CA TRP A 133 4.18 -1.91 0.73
C TRP A 133 2.66 -2.00 0.55
N ASN A 134 2.17 -2.61 -0.54
CA ASN A 134 0.76 -2.91 -0.80
C ASN A 134 0.53 -4.18 -1.63
#